data_AF-A0A6P5B9D1-F1
#
_entry.id   AF-A0A6P5B9D1-F1
#
_cell.length_a   1.000
_cell.length_b   1.000
_cell.length_c   1.000
_cell.angle_alpha   90.00
_cell.angle_beta   90.00
_cell.angle_gamma   90.00
#
_symmetry.space_group_name_H-M   'P 1'
#
loop_
_entity.id
_entity.type
_entity.pdbx_description
1 polymer ?
#
loop_
_entity_poly.entity_id
_entity_poly.type
_entity_poly.pdbx_seq_one_letter_code
_entity_poly.pdbx_strand_id
1 'polypeptide(L)'
;MPEPAKSAPAPKKGSKKAVTKAQKKDGKKRKRSRKKSYSVYVYKVLKQVHPDTGISSKAMRIMNSFVNDIFECIAGEASRLAHYNKLSNDGLSFKDSPESY
;
A
#
# COMPACT_ATOMS: atom_id res chain seq x y z
N MET A 1 -82.29 2.90 -0.62
CA MET A 1 -80.87 3.09 -0.99
C MET A 1 -80.66 2.42 -2.35
N PRO A 2 -80.17 3.16 -3.37
CA PRO A 2 -80.15 2.78 -4.79
C PRO A 2 -78.91 1.96 -5.24
N GLU A 3 -79.01 1.49 -6.48
CA GLU A 3 -78.30 0.44 -7.23
C GLU A 3 -76.77 0.57 -7.48
N PRO A 4 -76.10 -0.53 -7.90
CA PRO A 4 -74.64 -0.62 -8.07
C PRO A 4 -74.13 -0.44 -9.53
N ALA A 5 -72.79 -0.39 -9.62
CA ALA A 5 -71.90 -0.58 -10.78
C ALA A 5 -71.64 0.62 -11.72
N LYS A 6 -70.37 1.08 -11.72
CA LYS A 6 -69.73 1.81 -12.83
C LYS A 6 -68.36 1.23 -13.13
N SER A 7 -68.14 1.02 -14.41
CA SER A 7 -66.94 0.53 -15.10
C SER A 7 -65.91 1.63 -15.43
N ALA A 8 -64.68 1.17 -15.76
CA ALA A 8 -63.63 1.77 -16.62
C ALA A 8 -62.50 2.58 -15.94
N PRO A 9 -61.32 2.83 -16.58
CA PRO A 9 -60.62 2.13 -17.68
C PRO A 9 -59.09 1.92 -17.46
N ALA A 10 -58.47 1.16 -18.37
CA ALA A 10 -57.03 0.84 -18.48
C ALA A 10 -56.06 2.05 -18.61
N PRO A 11 -54.78 1.91 -18.21
CA PRO A 11 -53.83 3.03 -18.18
C PRO A 11 -53.24 3.37 -19.55
N LYS A 12 -53.24 4.67 -19.86
CA LYS A 12 -52.72 5.26 -21.11
C LYS A 12 -51.20 5.45 -21.09
N LYS A 13 -50.65 5.18 -22.26
CA LYS A 13 -49.34 5.51 -22.85
C LYS A 13 -48.75 6.89 -22.50
N GLY A 14 -47.49 6.86 -22.04
CA GLY A 14 -46.43 7.80 -22.43
C GLY A 14 -46.27 9.11 -21.63
N SER A 15 -45.14 9.26 -20.94
CA SER A 15 -44.59 10.57 -20.53
C SER A 15 -43.07 10.49 -20.32
N LYS A 16 -42.34 10.98 -21.33
CA LYS A 16 -40.96 11.50 -21.36
C LYS A 16 -40.07 11.25 -20.12
N LYS A 17 -39.08 10.35 -20.26
CA LYS A 17 -37.87 10.34 -19.41
C LYS A 17 -37.10 11.63 -19.63
N ALA A 18 -37.12 12.52 -18.64
CA ALA A 18 -36.21 13.64 -18.56
C ALA A 18 -34.78 13.08 -18.51
N VAL A 19 -33.96 13.44 -19.49
CA VAL A 19 -32.52 13.19 -19.46
C VAL A 19 -31.93 14.07 -18.37
N THR A 20 -31.84 13.54 -17.15
CA THR A 20 -30.99 14.12 -16.12
C THR A 20 -29.57 14.03 -16.63
N LYS A 21 -28.95 15.18 -16.95
CA LYS A 21 -27.52 15.31 -17.20
C LYS A 21 -26.79 14.57 -16.08
N ALA A 22 -26.19 13.43 -16.42
CA ALA A 22 -25.28 12.74 -15.54
C ALA A 22 -24.13 13.71 -15.23
N GLN A 23 -24.10 14.21 -14.00
CA GLN A 23 -22.93 14.92 -13.49
C GLN A 23 -21.74 13.97 -13.66
N LYS A 24 -20.80 14.33 -14.53
CA LYS A 24 -19.49 13.70 -14.58
C LYS A 24 -18.92 13.78 -13.17
N LYS A 25 -18.86 12.65 -12.47
CA LYS A 25 -18.02 12.48 -11.27
C LYS A 25 -16.55 12.49 -11.72
N ASP A 26 -16.09 13.64 -12.22
CA ASP A 26 -14.67 13.95 -12.35
C ASP A 26 -14.16 14.39 -10.98
N GLY A 27 -14.24 13.45 -10.05
CA GLY A 27 -13.83 13.59 -8.66
C GLY A 27 -12.87 12.47 -8.26
N LYS A 28 -12.20 11.84 -9.22
CA LYS A 28 -11.13 10.87 -8.95
C LYS A 28 -9.90 11.66 -8.47
N LYS A 29 -10.01 12.16 -7.24
CA LYS A 29 -8.94 12.71 -6.42
C LYS A 29 -7.77 11.75 -6.61
N ARG A 30 -6.74 12.25 -7.32
CA ARG A 30 -5.55 11.51 -7.76
C ARG A 30 -5.24 10.44 -6.72
N LYS A 31 -5.28 9.17 -7.12
CA LYS A 31 -4.89 8.04 -6.27
C LYS A 31 -3.47 8.36 -5.79
N ARG A 32 -3.35 8.91 -4.57
CA ARG A 32 -2.07 9.28 -4.01
C ARG A 32 -1.36 7.95 -3.86
N SER A 33 -0.29 7.74 -4.63
CA SER A 33 0.53 6.54 -4.54
C SER A 33 0.73 6.25 -3.05
N ARG A 34 0.29 5.07 -2.61
CA ARG A 34 0.33 4.70 -1.20
C ARG A 34 1.81 4.64 -0.83
N LYS A 35 2.30 5.66 -0.13
CA LYS A 35 3.68 5.67 0.37
C LYS A 35 3.83 4.40 1.22
N LYS A 36 4.74 3.50 0.83
CA LYS A 36 5.04 2.32 1.64
C LYS A 36 5.53 2.85 2.99
N SER A 37 4.83 2.49 4.06
CA SER A 37 5.12 2.93 5.42
C SER A 37 5.07 1.74 6.37
N TYR A 38 5.86 1.81 7.45
CA TYR A 38 5.88 0.79 8.49
C TYR A 38 4.72 0.90 9.48
N SER A 39 3.75 1.78 9.20
CA SER A 39 2.70 2.15 10.15
C SER A 39 1.88 0.97 10.65
N VAL A 40 1.61 -0.01 9.77
CA VAL A 40 0.87 -1.23 10.15
C VAL A 40 1.63 -2.01 11.22
N TYR A 41 2.94 -2.15 11.07
CA TYR A 41 3.78 -2.90 12.01
C TYR A 41 3.94 -2.16 13.33
N VAL A 42 4.15 -0.84 13.27
CA VAL A 42 4.20 0.01 14.48
C VAL A 42 2.91 -0.11 15.29
N TYR A 43 1.74 -0.09 14.64
CA TYR A 43 0.47 -0.30 15.32
C TYR A 43 0.32 -1.70 15.90
N LYS A 44 0.74 -2.75 15.17
CA LYS A 44 0.68 -4.14 15.65
C LYS A 44 1.50 -4.30 16.93
N VAL A 45 2.75 -3.84 16.93
CA VAL A 45 3.62 -3.93 18.11
C VAL A 45 3.07 -3.06 19.25
N LEU A 46 2.65 -1.83 18.95
CA LEU A 46 2.10 -0.93 19.98
C LEU A 46 0.90 -1.55 20.70
N LYS A 47 -0.01 -2.21 19.98
CA LYS A 47 -1.17 -2.86 20.58
C LYS A 47 -0.85 -4.16 21.34
N GLN A 48 0.26 -4.82 21.00
CA GLN A 48 0.76 -5.95 21.79
C GLN A 48 1.28 -5.50 23.16
N VAL A 49 1.93 -4.33 23.24
CA VAL A 49 2.53 -3.83 24.50
C VAL A 49 1.60 -2.91 25.29
N HIS A 50 0.75 -2.12 24.60
CA HIS A 50 -0.13 -1.12 25.18
C HIS A 50 -1.49 -1.10 24.43
N PRO A 51 -2.43 -1.98 24.81
CA PRO A 51 -3.71 -2.13 24.12
C PRO A 51 -4.56 -0.84 24.15
N ASP A 52 -4.48 -0.04 25.21
CA ASP A 52 -5.32 1.15 25.39
C ASP A 52 -4.64 2.45 24.92
N THR A 53 -3.35 2.40 24.57
CA THR A 53 -2.61 3.57 24.13
C THR A 53 -2.72 3.76 22.61
N GLY A 54 -2.79 5.03 22.19
CA GLY A 54 -2.73 5.45 20.79
C GLY A 54 -1.44 6.19 20.49
N ILE A 55 -1.09 6.29 19.20
CA ILE A 55 0.09 7.05 18.74
C ILE A 55 -0.35 8.17 17.81
N SER A 56 0.23 9.37 18.02
CA SER A 56 -0.07 10.52 17.17
C SER A 56 0.52 10.34 15.77
N SER A 57 -0.04 11.06 14.78
CA SER A 57 0.49 11.06 13.41
C SER A 57 1.92 11.61 13.31
N LYS A 58 2.28 12.57 14.19
CA LYS A 58 3.64 13.10 14.30
C LYS A 58 4.61 12.02 14.80
N ALA A 59 4.25 11.34 15.87
CA ALA A 59 5.06 10.23 16.41
C ALA A 59 5.18 9.08 15.39
N MET A 60 4.09 8.74 14.68
CA MET A 60 4.12 7.74 13.62
C MET A 60 5.12 8.08 12.50
N ARG A 61 5.24 9.37 12.11
CA ARG A 61 6.23 9.80 11.12
C ARG A 61 7.66 9.61 11.63
N ILE A 62 7.91 9.95 12.89
CA ILE A 62 9.23 9.76 13.53
C ILE A 62 9.58 8.26 13.56
N MET A 63 8.65 7.41 13.99
CA MET A 63 8.84 5.95 13.99
C MET A 63 9.14 5.40 12.60
N ASN A 64 8.46 5.91 11.56
CA ASN A 64 8.71 5.48 10.20
C ASN A 64 10.12 5.86 9.71
N SER A 65 10.63 7.04 10.08
CA SER A 65 12.01 7.45 9.77
C SER A 65 13.03 6.64 10.57
N PHE A 66 12.77 6.39 11.85
CA PHE A 66 13.64 5.61 12.72
C PHE A 66 13.90 4.20 12.17
N VAL A 67 12.85 3.51 11.69
CA VAL A 67 13.00 2.18 11.08
C VAL A 67 13.82 2.24 9.78
N ASN A 68 13.66 3.28 8.97
CA ASN A 68 14.47 3.45 7.76
C ASN A 68 15.94 3.68 8.09
N ASP A 69 16.24 4.52 9.08
CA ASP A 69 17.61 4.83 9.50
C ASP A 69 18.37 3.57 9.95
N ILE A 70 17.71 2.73 10.76
CA ILE A 70 18.26 1.41 11.15
C ILE A 70 18.45 0.51 9.93
N PHE A 71 17.47 0.46 9.01
CA PHE A 71 17.55 -0.39 7.83
C PHE A 71 18.70 0.04 6.90
N GLU A 72 18.89 1.34 6.71
CA GLU A 72 19.98 1.90 5.91
C GLU A 72 21.34 1.63 6.56
N CYS A 73 21.44 1.73 7.88
CA CYS A 73 22.63 1.34 8.63
C CYS A 73 23.00 -0.12 8.34
N ILE A 74 22.07 -1.05 8.56
CA ILE A 74 22.29 -2.49 8.35
C ILE A 74 22.64 -2.80 6.89
N ALA A 75 21.90 -2.22 5.92
CA ALA A 75 22.17 -2.42 4.51
C ALA A 75 23.57 -1.89 4.11
N GLY A 76 23.99 -0.77 4.69
CA GLY A 76 25.33 -0.23 4.52
C GLY A 76 26.41 -1.16 5.06
N GLU A 77 26.22 -1.71 6.26
CA GLU A 77 27.18 -2.66 6.85
C GLU A 77 27.27 -3.96 6.04
N ALA A 78 26.13 -4.51 5.65
CA ALA A 78 26.05 -5.71 4.82
C ALA A 78 26.72 -5.51 3.46
N SER A 79 26.53 -4.34 2.84
CA SER A 79 27.22 -3.96 1.60
C SER A 79 28.74 -3.94 1.80
N ARG A 80 29.23 -3.24 2.84
CA ARG A 80 30.67 -3.20 3.15
C ARG A 80 31.24 -4.61 3.35
N LEU A 81 30.55 -5.46 4.11
CA LEU A 81 30.96 -6.84 4.36
C LEU A 81 31.03 -7.67 3.07
N ALA A 82 30.04 -7.54 2.18
CA ALA A 82 30.04 -8.20 0.88
C ALA A 82 31.21 -7.75 -0.01
N HIS A 83 31.61 -6.48 0.07
CA HIS A 83 32.77 -5.96 -0.65
C HIS A 83 34.10 -6.46 -0.07
N TYR A 84 34.24 -6.55 1.26
CA TYR A 84 35.45 -7.11 1.90
C TYR A 84 35.71 -8.57 1.50
N ASN A 85 34.65 -9.37 1.36
CA ASN A 85 34.78 -10.79 0.97
C ASN A 85 35.21 -11.00 -0.50
N LYS A 86 34.98 -10.02 -1.39
CA LYS A 86 35.43 -10.10 -2.79
C LYS A 86 36.92 -9.83 -2.94
N LEU A 87 37.49 -8.88 -2.18
CA LEU A 87 38.93 -8.58 -2.24
C LEU A 87 39.81 -9.71 -1.69
N SER A 88 39.27 -10.62 -0.88
CA SER A 88 40.02 -11.74 -0.31
C SER A 88 40.23 -12.91 -1.29
N ASN A 89 39.47 -12.98 -2.39
CA ASN A 89 39.61 -14.05 -3.40
C ASN A 89 40.48 -13.66 -4.61
N ASP A 90 40.82 -12.39 -4.79
CA ASP A 90 41.67 -11.96 -5.92
C ASP A 90 43.17 -12.23 -5.69
N GLY A 91 43.56 -12.81 -4.54
CA GLY A 91 44.94 -13.11 -4.16
C GLY A 91 45.34 -14.59 -4.15
N LEU A 92 44.45 -15.52 -4.49
CA LEU A 92 44.72 -16.97 -4.44
C LEU A 92 44.30 -17.67 -5.74
N SER A 93 44.64 -17.05 -6.87
CA SER A 93 44.70 -17.74 -8.16
C SER A 93 45.87 -18.71 -8.15
N PHE A 94 45.62 -19.94 -7.69
CA PHE A 94 46.45 -21.12 -7.92
C PHE A 94 46.69 -21.29 -9.42
N LYS A 95 47.80 -20.71 -9.90
CA LYS A 95 48.25 -20.80 -11.30
C LYS A 95 49.69 -21.29 -11.37
N ASP A 96 50.03 -22.21 -10.47
CA ASP A 96 51.24 -23.04 -10.55
C ASP A 96 50.78 -24.51 -10.47
N SER A 97 50.33 -25.06 -11.59
CA SER A 97 50.31 -26.51 -11.79
C SER A 97 51.18 -26.80 -13.01
N PRO A 98 52.33 -27.47 -12.84
CA PRO A 98 53.13 -27.90 -13.97
C PRO A 98 52.35 -29.00 -14.70
N GLU A 99 51.89 -28.66 -15.90
CA GLU A 99 51.30 -29.61 -16.83
C GLU A 99 52.32 -30.72 -17.10
N SER A 100 51.86 -31.95 -16.88
CA SER A 100 52.58 -33.18 -17.14
C SER A 100 52.19 -33.72 -18.51
N TYR A 101 53.22 -34.17 -19.23
CA TYR A 101 53.29 -34.75 -20.60
C TYR A 101 53.32 -33.77 -21.78
#